data_AF-A0A7S3X6M9-F1
#
_entry.id   AF-A0A7S3X6M9-F1
#
_cell.length_a   1.000
_cell.length_b   1.000
_cell.length_c   1.000
_cell.angle_alpha   90.00
_cell.angle_beta   90.00
_cell.angle_gamma   90.00
#
_symmetry.space_group_name_H-M   'P 1'
#
loop_
_entity.id
_entity.type
_entity.pdbx_description
1 polymer ?
#
loop_
_entity_poly.entity_id
_entity_poly.type
_entity_poly.pdbx_seq_one_letter_code
_entity_poly.pdbx_strand_id
1 'polypeptide(L)'
;MAELHLVGQLLGGGGFQLNNLFCKFTIEAGANFRLLQGLTTGQTHCDYPNADEPAVWAHPIDVHWSLKGIDGWPKLLIEVWGVDQFGRCELAGYGCCMVPTHAGTHELTVRTWRPCGNLREQITSAQ
;
A
#
# COMPACT_ATOMS: atom_id res chain seq x y z
N MET A 1 15.16 -25.55 -1.32
CA MET A 1 14.66 -24.36 -2.05
C MET A 1 14.50 -23.26 -1.01
N ALA A 2 14.96 -22.04 -1.28
CA ALA A 2 14.76 -20.96 -0.32
C ALA A 2 13.31 -20.46 -0.43
N GLU A 3 12.71 -20.08 0.69
CA GLU A 3 11.33 -19.61 0.77
C GLU A 3 11.26 -18.31 1.57
N LEU A 4 10.33 -17.44 1.19
CA LEU A 4 10.06 -16.17 1.87
C LEU A 4 8.58 -16.14 2.22
N HIS A 5 8.29 -16.00 3.51
CA HIS A 5 6.97 -15.76 4.03
C HIS A 5 6.88 -14.30 4.48
N LEU A 6 5.95 -13.56 3.89
CA LEU A 6 5.62 -12.20 4.29
C LEU A 6 4.25 -12.23 4.95
N VAL A 7 4.24 -12.19 6.28
CA VAL A 7 3.03 -12.22 7.09
C VAL A 7 2.98 -10.96 7.95
N GLY A 8 1.89 -10.22 7.88
CA GLY A 8 1.72 -8.96 8.60
C GLY A 8 0.39 -8.30 8.31
N GLN A 9 0.33 -6.98 8.46
CA GLN A 9 -0.88 -6.21 8.22
C GLN A 9 -0.56 -4.76 7.83
N LEU A 10 -1.44 -4.17 7.03
CA LEU A 10 -1.50 -2.72 6.84
C LEU A 10 -2.30 -2.12 7.99
N LEU A 11 -1.61 -1.45 8.91
CA LEU A 11 -2.24 -0.90 10.11
C LEU A 11 -3.17 0.26 9.80
N GLY A 12 -2.69 1.26 9.06
CA GLY A 12 -3.43 2.51 8.84
C GLY A 12 -2.55 3.62 8.25
N GLY A 13 -3.10 4.82 8.19
CA GLY A 13 -2.41 5.99 7.66
C GLY A 13 -3.09 7.30 8.05
N GLY A 14 -2.34 8.40 8.05
CA GLY A 14 -2.85 9.73 8.39
C GLY A 14 -2.01 10.85 7.77
N GLY A 15 -2.45 12.10 7.97
CA GLY A 15 -1.80 13.27 7.38
C GLY A 15 -2.21 13.59 5.94
N PHE A 16 -3.39 13.10 5.53
CA PHE A 16 -4.00 13.41 4.23
C PHE A 16 -5.08 14.49 4.38
N GLN A 17 -5.48 15.12 3.26
CA GLN A 17 -6.53 16.15 3.27
C GLN A 17 -7.94 15.57 3.48
N LEU A 18 -8.15 14.31 3.05
CA LEU A 18 -9.40 13.58 3.26
C LEU A 18 -9.24 12.65 4.46
N ASN A 19 -10.29 12.55 5.28
CA ASN A 19 -10.30 11.68 6.46
C ASN A 19 -10.79 10.27 6.13
N ASN A 20 -11.71 10.13 5.17
CA ASN A 20 -12.28 8.83 4.80
C ASN A 20 -11.31 8.12 3.86
N LEU A 21 -10.54 7.15 4.34
CA LEU A 21 -9.41 6.61 3.60
C LEU A 21 -9.49 5.09 3.45
N PHE A 22 -9.05 4.61 2.28
CA PHE A 22 -8.73 3.21 2.04
C PHE A 22 -7.39 3.11 1.31
N CYS A 23 -6.75 1.95 1.41
CA CYS A 23 -5.48 1.67 0.77
C CYS A 23 -5.63 0.55 -0.26
N LYS A 24 -5.02 0.73 -1.43
CA LYS A 24 -4.69 -0.36 -2.34
C LYS A 24 -3.22 -0.71 -2.15
N PHE A 25 -2.88 -1.98 -2.23
CA PHE A 25 -1.49 -2.41 -2.13
C PHE A 25 -1.16 -3.41 -3.24
N THR A 26 0.10 -3.39 -3.63
CA THR A 26 0.71 -4.32 -4.58
C THR A 26 2.09 -4.69 -4.07
N ILE A 27 2.42 -5.98 -4.02
CA ILE A 27 3.74 -6.48 -3.68
C ILE A 27 4.39 -7.01 -4.96
N GLU A 28 5.34 -6.24 -5.48
CA GLU A 28 6.06 -6.61 -6.70
C GLU A 28 7.37 -7.30 -6.34
N ALA A 29 7.62 -8.44 -6.98
CA ALA A 29 8.85 -9.20 -6.87
C ALA A 29 9.39 -9.54 -8.27
N GLY A 30 10.71 -9.71 -8.39
CA GLY A 30 11.37 -10.02 -9.65
C GLY A 30 11.20 -11.47 -10.11
N ALA A 31 11.75 -11.79 -11.28
CA ALA A 31 11.59 -13.09 -11.94
C ALA A 31 12.11 -14.29 -11.14
N ASN A 32 12.99 -14.07 -10.16
CA ASN A 32 13.53 -15.11 -9.30
C ASN A 32 12.63 -15.50 -8.12
N PHE A 33 11.50 -14.81 -7.97
CA PHE A 33 10.47 -15.08 -6.96
C PHE A 33 9.25 -15.71 -7.65
N ARG A 34 8.93 -16.95 -7.30
CA ARG A 34 7.72 -17.62 -7.76
C ARG A 34 6.72 -17.65 -6.62
N LEU A 35 5.58 -16.98 -6.83
CA LEU A 35 4.45 -17.00 -5.91
C LEU A 35 3.94 -18.43 -5.74
N LEU A 36 3.87 -18.89 -4.50
CA LEU A 36 3.32 -20.19 -4.13
C LEU A 36 1.89 -20.05 -3.60
N GLN A 37 1.67 -19.09 -2.68
CA GLN A 37 0.40 -18.86 -2.03
C GLN A 37 0.22 -17.38 -1.64
N GLY A 38 -1.03 -16.97 -1.42
CA GLY A 38 -1.38 -15.61 -0.99
C GLY A 38 -1.73 -14.68 -2.13
N LEU A 39 -1.97 -13.41 -1.78
CA LEU A 39 -2.35 -12.35 -2.72
C LEU A 39 -1.28 -11.26 -2.73
N THR A 40 -0.74 -10.98 -3.91
CA THR A 40 0.23 -9.89 -4.08
C THR A 40 -0.44 -8.54 -4.23
N THR A 41 -1.75 -8.49 -4.51
CA THR A 41 -2.51 -7.25 -4.64
C THR A 41 -3.78 -7.32 -3.82
N GLY A 42 -4.25 -6.16 -3.36
CA GLY A 42 -5.48 -6.09 -2.60
C GLY A 42 -5.90 -4.66 -2.28
N GLN A 43 -7.06 -4.57 -1.64
CA GLN A 43 -7.65 -3.32 -1.20
C GLN A 43 -8.21 -3.49 0.21
N THR A 44 -7.99 -2.49 1.06
CA THR A 44 -8.53 -2.44 2.41
C THR A 44 -10.01 -2.02 2.40
N HIS A 45 -10.65 -2.09 3.56
CA HIS A 45 -11.88 -1.36 3.78
C HIS A 45 -11.61 0.16 3.80
N CYS A 46 -12.68 0.94 3.64
CA CYS A 46 -12.63 2.39 3.82
C CYS A 46 -13.03 2.72 5.25
N ASP A 47 -12.13 3.38 5.96
CA ASP A 47 -12.36 3.85 7.32
C ASP A 47 -12.84 5.30 7.33
N TYR A 48 -13.63 5.67 8.34
CA TYR A 48 -14.24 6.99 8.53
C TYR A 48 -13.89 7.51 9.94
N PRO A 49 -12.62 7.85 10.20
CA PRO A 49 -12.15 8.32 11.50
C PRO A 49 -12.72 9.70 11.85
N ASN A 50 -12.70 10.06 13.14
CA ASN A 50 -13.01 11.42 13.56
C ASN A 50 -11.94 12.40 13.06
N ALA A 51 -12.23 13.70 13.12
CA ALA A 51 -11.26 14.73 12.78
C ALA A 51 -9.97 14.54 13.63
N ASP A 52 -8.81 14.65 12.96
CA ASP A 52 -7.47 14.48 13.52
C ASP A 52 -7.08 13.04 13.97
N GLU A 53 -7.93 12.04 13.74
CA GLU A 53 -7.57 10.63 13.94
C GLU A 53 -7.04 9.99 12.63
N PRO A 54 -6.00 9.12 12.71
CA PRO A 54 -5.54 8.37 11.55
C PRO A 54 -6.57 7.30 11.16
N ALA A 55 -6.66 7.00 9.86
CA ALA A 55 -7.46 5.88 9.38
C ALA A 55 -6.83 4.55 9.79
N VAL A 56 -7.66 3.61 10.25
CA VAL A 56 -7.26 2.27 10.68
C VAL A 56 -7.77 1.25 9.67
N TRP A 57 -6.87 0.53 9.03
CA TRP A 57 -7.23 -0.49 8.02
C TRP A 57 -7.15 -1.91 8.56
N ALA A 58 -6.17 -2.20 9.43
CA ALA A 58 -5.90 -3.52 10.01
C ALA A 58 -6.02 -4.68 8.99
N HIS A 59 -5.54 -4.46 7.76
CA HIS A 59 -5.77 -5.37 6.64
C HIS A 59 -4.65 -6.39 6.56
N PRO A 60 -4.92 -7.71 6.55
CA PRO A 60 -3.89 -8.73 6.58
C PRO A 60 -3.09 -8.76 5.27
N ILE A 61 -1.79 -9.02 5.40
CA ILE A 61 -0.89 -9.39 4.31
C ILE A 61 -0.35 -10.78 4.64
N ASP A 62 -0.55 -11.73 3.73
CA ASP A 62 0.02 -13.06 3.81
C ASP A 62 0.39 -13.52 2.41
N VAL A 63 1.70 -13.63 2.16
CA VAL A 63 2.24 -14.04 0.86
C VAL A 63 3.44 -14.96 1.04
N HIS A 64 3.48 -16.03 0.25
CA HIS A 64 4.53 -17.04 0.27
C HIS A 64 5.17 -17.20 -1.11
N TRP A 65 6.50 -17.02 -1.16
CA TRP A 65 7.30 -17.21 -2.36
C TRP A 65 8.34 -18.32 -2.20
N SER A 66 8.66 -18.95 -3.32
CA SER A 66 9.91 -19.71 -3.50
C SER A 66 10.91 -18.88 -4.29
N LEU A 67 12.18 -18.94 -3.88
CA LEU A 67 13.26 -18.12 -4.41
C LEU A 67 14.31 -18.97 -5.12
N LYS A 68 14.77 -18.48 -6.26
CA LYS A 68 15.95 -19.00 -7.00
C LYS A 68 17.17 -18.08 -6.89
N GLY A 69 16.97 -16.84 -6.46
CA GLY A 69 17.97 -15.78 -6.33
C GLY A 69 17.40 -14.61 -5.50
N ILE A 70 18.25 -13.63 -5.18
CA ILE A 70 17.87 -12.45 -4.36
C ILE A 70 17.62 -11.19 -5.18
N ASP A 71 17.95 -11.22 -6.47
CA ASP A 71 17.71 -10.13 -7.40
C ASP A 71 16.21 -9.94 -7.65
N GLY A 72 15.78 -8.67 -7.64
CA GLY A 72 14.36 -8.31 -7.70
C GLY A 72 13.63 -8.55 -6.37
N TRP A 73 14.29 -8.28 -5.24
CA TRP A 73 13.69 -8.40 -3.91
C TRP A 73 12.32 -7.70 -3.80
N PRO A 74 11.33 -8.30 -3.10
CA PRO A 74 9.98 -7.77 -3.04
C PRO A 74 9.88 -6.34 -2.51
N LYS A 75 9.00 -5.55 -3.13
CA LYS A 75 8.66 -4.19 -2.72
C LYS A 75 7.16 -4.07 -2.54
N LEU A 76 6.75 -3.39 -1.48
CA LEU A 76 5.37 -3.02 -1.24
C LEU A 76 5.13 -1.64 -1.86
N LEU A 77 4.21 -1.57 -2.79
CA LEU A 77 3.66 -0.35 -3.36
C LEU A 77 2.27 -0.13 -2.75
N ILE A 78 1.99 1.10 -2.36
CA ILE A 78 0.71 1.49 -1.78
C ILE A 78 0.14 2.69 -2.52
N GLU A 79 -1.19 2.68 -2.66
CA GLU A 79 -1.96 3.81 -3.11
C GLU A 79 -3.00 4.11 -2.04
N VAL A 80 -2.95 5.31 -1.48
CA VAL A 80 -3.95 5.77 -0.52
C VAL A 80 -4.99 6.58 -1.28
N TRP A 81 -6.24 6.23 -1.08
CA TRP A 81 -7.40 6.83 -1.72
C TRP A 81 -8.33 7.39 -0.66
N GLY A 82 -8.86 8.59 -0.90
CA GLY A 82 -9.87 9.21 -0.06
C GLY A 82 -11.24 9.21 -0.72
N VAL A 83 -12.30 9.14 0.08
CA VAL A 83 -13.70 9.24 -0.37
C VAL A 83 -14.29 10.57 0.09
N ASP A 84 -14.72 11.40 -0.88
CA ASP A 84 -15.36 12.67 -0.57
C ASP A 84 -16.81 12.50 -0.11
N GLN A 85 -17.43 13.62 0.32
CA GLN A 85 -18.84 13.65 0.77
C GLN A 85 -19.86 13.25 -0.31
N PHE A 86 -19.45 13.20 -1.59
CA PHE A 86 -20.27 12.80 -2.71
C PHE A 86 -20.00 11.35 -3.16
N GLY A 87 -19.17 10.60 -2.41
CA GLY A 87 -18.82 9.21 -2.70
C GLY A 87 -17.78 9.05 -3.81
N ARG A 88 -17.12 10.13 -4.24
CA ARG A 88 -16.07 10.09 -5.27
C ARG A 88 -14.74 9.69 -4.63
N CYS A 89 -14.00 8.83 -5.32
CA CYS A 89 -12.68 8.39 -4.90
C CYS A 89 -11.60 9.30 -5.50
N GLU A 90 -10.79 9.91 -4.65
CA GLU A 90 -9.65 10.72 -5.05
C GLU A 90 -8.35 10.10 -4.54
N LEU A 91 -7.32 10.08 -5.37
CA LEU A 91 -6.00 9.64 -4.95
C LEU A 91 -5.42 10.63 -3.92
N ALA A 92 -5.17 10.14 -2.70
CA ALA A 92 -4.52 10.91 -1.66
C ALA A 92 -2.99 10.87 -1.78
N GLY A 93 -2.42 9.74 -2.21
CA GLY A 93 -0.99 9.65 -2.53
C GLY A 93 -0.51 8.23 -2.83
N TYR A 94 0.70 8.15 -3.36
CA TYR A 94 1.45 6.93 -3.60
C TYR A 94 2.54 6.75 -2.55
N GLY A 95 2.88 5.52 -2.22
CA GLY A 95 4.02 5.19 -1.39
C GLY A 95 4.68 3.90 -1.84
N CYS A 96 5.95 3.72 -1.51
CA CYS A 96 6.63 2.45 -1.71
C CYS A 96 7.67 2.20 -0.62
N CYS A 97 7.86 0.93 -0.27
CA CYS A 97 8.94 0.48 0.59
C CYS A 97 9.45 -0.90 0.16
N MET A 98 10.69 -1.20 0.50
CA MET A 98 11.27 -2.54 0.29
C MET A 98 10.89 -3.44 1.47
N VAL A 99 10.59 -4.71 1.19
CA VAL A 99 10.39 -5.70 2.25
C VAL A 99 11.72 -5.90 3.01
N PRO A 100 11.74 -5.95 4.35
CA PRO A 100 12.96 -6.18 5.12
C PRO A 100 13.68 -7.47 4.70
N THR A 101 15.00 -7.39 4.54
CA THR A 101 15.83 -8.52 4.10
C THR A 101 16.27 -9.44 5.24
N HIS A 102 15.99 -9.05 6.49
CA HIS A 102 16.30 -9.82 7.68
C HIS A 102 15.02 -10.45 8.24
N ALA A 103 15.09 -11.71 8.63
CA ALA A 103 13.98 -12.39 9.30
C ALA A 103 13.65 -11.70 10.63
N GLY A 104 12.36 -11.62 10.95
CA GLY A 104 11.87 -11.02 12.19
C GLY A 104 10.61 -10.19 11.97
N THR A 105 10.17 -9.52 13.03
CA THR A 105 9.05 -8.59 12.99
C THR A 105 9.57 -7.18 12.76
N HIS A 106 8.99 -6.49 11.80
CA HIS A 106 9.39 -5.15 11.40
C HIS A 106 8.17 -4.24 11.33
N GLU A 107 8.33 -3.01 11.85
CA GLU A 107 7.34 -1.96 11.68
C GLU A 107 7.85 -0.98 10.62
N LEU A 108 7.04 -0.73 9.58
CA LEU A 108 7.42 0.09 8.44
C LEU A 108 6.48 1.28 8.32
N THR A 109 7.05 2.49 8.35
CA THR A 109 6.33 3.72 8.01
C THR A 109 6.64 4.09 6.56
N VAL A 110 5.63 4.05 5.69
CA VAL A 110 5.78 4.44 4.28
C VAL A 110 5.43 5.90 4.12
N ARG A 111 6.38 6.72 3.65
CA ARG A 111 6.11 8.11 3.31
C ARG A 111 5.38 8.16 1.97
N THR A 112 4.30 8.93 1.92
CA THR A 112 3.49 9.09 0.72
C THR A 112 3.78 10.41 0.01
N TRP A 113 3.59 10.42 -1.30
CA TRP A 113 3.72 11.59 -2.17
C TRP A 113 2.62 11.57 -3.23
N ARG A 114 2.24 12.74 -3.73
CA ARG A 114 1.31 12.88 -4.84
C ARG A 114 1.86 13.93 -5.80
N PRO A 115 1.85 13.71 -7.12
CA PRO A 115 2.17 14.77 -8.07
C PRO A 115 1.22 15.96 -7.86
N CYS A 116 1.76 17.13 -7.55
CA CYS A 116 1.00 18.38 -7.56
C CYS A 116 1.09 18.97 -8.97
N GLY A 117 0.19 18.53 -9.85
CA GLY A 117 0.05 19.12 -11.18
C GLY A 117 -0.52 20.54 -11.13
N ASN A 118 -0.41 21.25 -12.24
CA ASN A 118 -0.99 22.59 -12.42
C ASN A 118 -2.52 22.48 -12.36
N LEU A 119 -3.25 23.58 -12.08
CA LEU A 119 -4.72 23.57 -12.02
C LEU A 119 -5.36 22.89 -13.26
N ARG A 120 -4.80 23.14 -14.45
CA ARG A 120 -5.24 22.53 -15.70
C ARG A 120 -5.12 21.01 -15.69
N GLU A 121 -4.01 20.48 -15.18
CA GLU A 121 -3.73 19.05 -15.12
C GLU A 121 -4.63 18.34 -14.09
N GLN A 122 -4.89 19.01 -12.97
CA GLN A 122 -5.83 18.54 -11.95
C GLN A 122 -7.26 18.45 -12.51
N ILE A 123 -7.73 19.47 -13.23
CA ILE A 123 -9.05 19.47 -13.86
C ILE A 123 -9.17 18.36 -14.91
N THR A 124 -8.14 18.14 -15.73
CA THR A 124 -8.16 17.06 -16.74
C THR A 124 -8.07 15.66 -16.14
N SER A 125 -7.47 15.51 -14.95
CA SER A 125 -7.37 14.21 -14.27
C SER A 125 -8.65 13.77 -13.54
N ALA A 126 -9.59 14.70 -13.34
CA ALA A 126 -10.85 14.49 -12.63
C ALA A 126 -12.05 14.22 -13.57
N GLN A 127 -11.82 14.16 -14.88
CA GLN A 127 -12.84 13.85 -15.90
C GLN A 127 -12.83 12.38 -16.31
#